data_AF-A0A101QX24-F1
#
_entry.id   AF-A0A101QX24-F1
#
_cell.length_a   1.000
_cell.length_b   1.000
_cell.length_c   1.000
_cell.angle_alpha   90.00
_cell.angle_beta   90.00
_cell.angle_gamma   90.00
#
_symmetry.space_group_name_H-M   'P 1'
#
loop_
_entity.id
_entity.type
_entity.pdbx_description
1 polymer ?
#
loop_
_entity_poly.entity_id
_entity_poly.type
_entity_poly.pdbx_seq_one_letter_code
_entity_poly.pdbx_strand_id
1 'polypeptide(L)' 'MRITLLTPEQARAVGAALDAARTWFQRLRKLLAWAAEQIRESAAHMQRLADYLRSVRFRPDRPAWASPYGPAPKGLR' A
#
# COMPACT_ATOMS: atom_id res chain seq x y z
N MET A 1 -10.83 49.09 9.04
CA MET A 1 -11.15 47.83 8.34
C MET A 1 -12.40 48.04 7.50
N ARG A 2 -12.31 47.96 6.17
CA ARG A 2 -13.46 48.12 5.26
C ARG A 2 -13.99 46.73 4.94
N ILE A 3 -15.19 46.40 5.40
CA ILE A 3 -15.89 45.17 5.05
C ILE A 3 -16.53 45.43 3.68
N THR A 4 -15.91 44.95 2.62
CA THR A 4 -16.49 45.00 1.28
C THR A 4 -17.65 44.00 1.23
N LEU A 5 -18.88 44.50 1.26
CA LEU A 5 -20.07 43.70 1.02
C LEU A 5 -20.02 43.20 -0.43
N LEU A 6 -19.94 41.87 -0.58
CA LEU A 6 -20.06 41.21 -1.88
C LEU A 6 -21.40 41.57 -2.51
N THR A 7 -21.38 41.93 -3.79
CA THR A 7 -22.63 42.12 -4.52
C THR A 7 -23.35 40.77 -4.65
N PRO A 8 -24.69 40.75 -4.80
CA PRO A 8 -25.45 39.50 -4.93
C PRO A 8 -24.93 38.58 -6.06
N GLU A 9 -24.48 39.17 -7.16
CA GLU A 9 -23.85 38.46 -8.28
C GLU A 9 -22.50 37.84 -7.91
N GLN A 10 -21.65 38.56 -7.16
CA GLN A 10 -20.39 38.02 -6.67
C GLN A 10 -20.61 36.88 -5.67
N ALA A 11 -21.61 36.99 -4.80
CA ALA A 11 -21.96 35.91 -3.87
C ALA A 11 -22.41 34.64 -4.61
N ARG A 12 -23.19 34.77 -5.69
CA ARG A 12 -23.60 33.64 -6.54
C ARG A 12 -22.42 33.00 -7.27
N ALA A 13 -21.53 33.83 -7.85
CA ALA A 13 -20.33 33.34 -8.52
C ALA A 13 -19.39 32.58 -7.58
N VAL A 14 -19.20 33.09 -6.36
CA VAL A 14 -18.41 32.42 -5.32
C VAL A 14 -19.09 31.11 -4.88
N GLY A 15 -20.41 31.10 -4.70
CA GLY A 15 -21.16 29.88 -4.38
C GLY A 15 -21.00 28.79 -5.44
N ALA A 16 -21.14 29.15 -6.73
CA ALA A 16 -20.96 28.22 -7.83
C ALA A 16 -19.50 27.69 -7.92
N ALA A 17 -18.51 28.55 -7.68
CA ALA A 17 -17.11 28.15 -7.63
C ALA A 17 -16.82 27.18 -6.47
N LEU A 18 -17.42 27.41 -5.30
CA LEU A 18 -17.29 26.52 -4.14
C LEU A 18 -17.95 25.16 -4.38
N ASP A 19 -19.11 25.11 -5.04
CA ASP A 19 -19.76 23.85 -5.40
C ASP A 19 -18.96 23.05 -6.44
N ALA A 20 -18.37 23.73 -7.42
CA ALA A 20 -17.45 23.13 -8.37
C ALA A 20 -16.20 22.56 -7.66
N ALA A 21 -15.61 23.33 -6.75
CA ALA A 21 -14.47 22.90 -5.95
C ALA A 21 -14.82 21.70 -5.05
N ARG A 22 -16.00 21.70 -4.43
CA ARG A 22 -16.50 20.57 -3.63
C ARG A 22 -16.63 19.31 -4.47
N THR A 23 -17.19 19.43 -5.68
CA THR A 23 -17.34 18.30 -6.61
C THR A 23 -15.99 17.75 -7.04
N TRP A 24 -15.04 18.63 -7.37
CA TRP A 24 -13.68 18.25 -7.72
C TRP A 24 -12.97 17.53 -6.56
N PHE A 25 -13.08 18.06 -5.34
CA PHE A 25 -12.47 17.47 -4.15
C PHE A 25 -13.03 16.07 -3.85
N GLN A 26 -14.34 15.86 -4.03
CA GLN A 26 -14.95 14.53 -3.88
C GLN A 26 -14.41 13.52 -4.91
N ARG A 27 -14.17 13.96 -6.15
CA ARG A 27 -13.54 13.11 -7.17
C ARG A 27 -12.10 12.76 -6.81
N LEU A 28 -11.33 13.76 -6.37
CA LEU A 28 -9.95 13.55 -5.92
C LEU A 28 -9.89 12.56 -4.75
N ARG A 29 -10.79 12.70 -3.77
CA ARG A 29 -10.84 11.81 -2.60
C ARG A 29 -11.13 10.37 -3.00
N LYS A 30 -12.00 10.15 -3.99
CA LYS A 30 -12.28 8.80 -4.53
C LYS A 30 -11.06 8.20 -5.23
N LEU A 31 -10.33 9.00 -6.02
CA LEU A 31 -9.09 8.56 -6.68
C LEU A 31 -8.02 8.20 -5.66
N LEU A 32 -7.84 9.01 -4.62
CA LEU A 32 -6.90 8.74 -3.54
C LEU A 32 -7.28 7.48 -2.75
N ALA A 33 -8.56 7.26 -2.48
CA ALA A 33 -9.02 6.04 -1.82
C ALA A 33 -8.75 4.80 -2.68
N TRP A 34 -9.01 4.86 -3.97
CA TRP A 34 -8.71 3.78 -4.91
C TRP A 34 -7.21 3.50 -5.00
N ALA A 35 -6.38 4.55 -5.10
CA ALA A 35 -4.92 4.41 -5.15
C ALA A 35 -4.36 3.84 -3.84
N ALA A 36 -4.89 4.25 -2.68
CA ALA A 36 -4.49 3.71 -1.39
C ALA A 36 -4.79 2.20 -1.28
N GLU A 37 -5.92 1.75 -1.84
CA GLU A 37 -6.26 0.33 -1.85
C GLU A 37 -5.34 -0.47 -2.78
N GLN A 38 -5.02 0.06 -3.96
CA GLN A 38 -4.04 -0.55 -4.88
C GLN A 38 -2.64 -0.65 -4.27
N ILE A 39 -2.21 0.36 -3.52
CA ILE A 39 -0.94 0.33 -2.79
C ILE A 39 -0.97 -0.73 -1.69
N ARG A 40 -2.08 -0.88 -0.96
CA ARG A 40 -2.23 -1.93 0.07
C ARG A 40 -2.16 -3.33 -0.52
N GLU A 41 -2.87 -3.58 -1.63
CA GLU A 41 -2.83 -4.87 -2.32
C GLU A 41 -1.42 -5.20 -2.86
N SER A 42 -0.75 -4.20 -3.41
CA SER A 42 0.63 -4.32 -3.92
C SER A 42 1.62 -4.58 -2.78
N ALA A 43 1.50 -3.86 -1.67
CA ALA A 43 2.32 -4.07 -0.48
C ALA A 43 2.10 -5.46 0.10
N ALA A 44 0.86 -5.95 0.16
CA ALA A 44 0.55 -7.30 0.62
C ALA A 44 1.13 -8.41 -0.30
N HIS A 45 1.22 -8.16 -1.61
CA HIS A 45 1.91 -9.05 -2.55
C HIS A 45 3.41 -9.04 -2.34
N MET A 46 4.02 -7.86 -2.19
CA MET A 46 5.47 -7.76 -1.92
C MET A 46 5.85 -8.37 -0.58
N GLN A 47 5.01 -8.21 0.45
CA GLN A 47 5.21 -8.85 1.76
C GLN A 47 5.22 -10.38 1.63
N ARG A 48 4.25 -10.95 0.91
CA ARG A 48 4.20 -12.41 0.65
C ARG A 48 5.41 -12.90 -0.13
N LEU A 49 5.88 -12.13 -1.12
CA LEU A 49 7.10 -12.46 -1.87
C LEU A 49 8.35 -12.38 -0.97
N ALA A 50 8.44 -11.37 -0.12
CA ALA A 50 9.53 -11.22 0.84
C ALA A 50 9.54 -12.36 1.87
N ASP A 51 8.38 -12.78 2.37
CA ASP A 51 8.27 -13.91 3.29
C ASP A 51 8.59 -15.25 2.60
N TYR A 52 8.17 -15.42 1.35
CA TYR A 52 8.57 -16.57 0.52
C TYR A 52 10.10 -16.61 0.33
N LEU A 53 10.70 -15.51 -0.12
CA LEU A 53 12.16 -15.42 -0.29
C LEU A 53 12.90 -15.62 1.03
N ARG A 54 12.37 -15.11 2.15
CA ARG A 54 12.90 -15.36 3.49
C ARG A 54 12.87 -16.85 3.80
N SER A 55 11.74 -17.53 3.59
CA SER A 55 11.62 -18.98 3.82
C SER A 55 12.54 -19.83 2.93
N VAL A 56 12.75 -19.42 1.67
CA VAL A 56 13.69 -20.08 0.74
C VAL A 56 15.14 -19.83 1.17
N ARG A 57 15.47 -18.60 1.59
CA ARG A 57 16.82 -18.24 2.06
C ARG A 57 17.18 -18.88 3.42
N PHE A 58 16.17 -19.27 4.21
CA PHE A 58 16.32 -20.08 5.43
C PHE A 58 16.22 -21.61 5.19
N ARG A 59 16.05 -22.06 3.95
CA ARG A 59 16.52 -23.39 3.54
C ARG A 59 17.91 -23.23 2.92
N PRO A 60 18.98 -23.07 3.72
CA PRO A 60 20.28 -23.34 3.16
C PRO A 60 20.30 -24.84 2.88
N ASP A 61 20.89 -25.18 1.75
CA ASP A 61 21.76 -26.33 1.59
C ASP A 61 22.56 -26.62 2.87
N ARG A 62 21.92 -27.26 3.86
CA ARG A 62 22.64 -27.99 4.88
C ARG A 62 22.79 -29.39 4.30
N PRO A 63 23.90 -29.68 3.60
CA PRO A 63 24.16 -31.04 3.14
C PRO A 63 24.04 -31.99 4.34
N ALA A 64 23.57 -33.22 4.11
CA ALA A 64 23.22 -34.16 5.17
C ALA A 64 24.33 -34.38 6.24
N TRP A 65 25.59 -34.10 5.89
CA TRP A 65 26.73 -34.14 6.81
C TRP A 65 26.73 -33.03 7.89
N ALA A 66 26.01 -31.95 7.68
CA ALA A 66 26.03 -30.82 8.60
C ALA A 66 24.99 -30.95 9.71
N SER A 67 24.04 -31.90 9.70
CA SER A 67 23.08 -32.15 10.81
C SER A 67 23.80 -32.33 12.16
N PRO A 68 23.27 -31.81 13.30
CA PRO A 68 23.83 -32.03 14.64
C PRO A 68 23.93 -33.51 15.05
N TYR A 69 23.22 -34.39 14.33
CA TYR A 69 23.17 -35.82 14.55
C TYR A 69 23.98 -36.64 13.53
N GLY A 70 24.77 -35.98 12.68
CA GLY A 70 25.63 -36.63 11.67
C GLY A 70 24.88 -37.26 10.49
N PRO A 71 25.60 -37.66 9.42
CA PRO A 71 24.99 -38.40 8.32
C PRO A 71 24.48 -39.77 8.81
N ALA A 72 23.34 -40.23 8.28
CA ALA A 72 22.80 -41.56 8.60
C ALA A 72 23.88 -42.63 8.34
N PRO A 73 24.17 -43.52 9.30
CA PRO A 73 25.17 -44.56 9.10
C PRO A 73 24.71 -45.45 7.94
N LYS A 74 25.45 -45.40 6.82
CA LYS A 74 25.32 -46.38 5.74
C LYS A 74 25.82 -47.72 6.27
N GLY A 75 24.89 -48.64 6.46
CA GLY A 75 25.21 -50.03 6.80
C GLY A 75 24.49 -50.51 8.05
N LEU A 76 23.22 -50.88 7.91
CA LEU A 76 22.61 -51.93 8.71
C LEU A 76 21.95 -52.92 7.75
N ARG A 77 22.77 -53.92 7.42
CA ARG A 77 22.50 -55.21 6.73
C ARG A 77 21.88 -55.19 5.36
#